data_AF-A0A9P4QQH2-F1
#
_entry.id   AF-A0A9P4QQH2-F1
#
_cell.length_a   1.000
_cell.length_b   1.000
_cell.length_c   1.000
_cell.angle_alpha   90.00
_cell.angle_beta   90.00
_cell.angle_gamma   90.00
#
_symmetry.space_group_name_H-M   'P 1'
#
loop_
_entity.id
_entity.type
_entity.pdbx_description
1 polymer ?
#
loop_
_entity_poly.entity_id
_entity_poly.type
_entity_poly.pdbx_seq_one_letter_code
_entity_poly.pdbx_strand_id
1 'polypeptide(L)'
;MKFSAALVILASVAAANARALHARAPQNAQTFTGALGGIEATPIDDSGNEDRPFQVGDATFVNLAAAVQRSCDQQFNACANEANAGSADFEFEECTAQKDACDAAGAARK
;
A
#
# COMPACT_ATOMS: atom_id res chain seq x y z
N MET A 1 30.75 4.36 -66.27
CA MET A 1 31.30 3.25 -65.48
C MET A 1 30.29 2.89 -64.41
N LYS A 2 29.83 1.63 -64.42
CA LYS A 2 28.99 0.99 -63.41
C LYS A 2 29.81 0.77 -62.15
N PHE A 3 29.29 1.09 -60.96
CA PHE A 3 29.52 0.27 -59.77
C PHE A 3 28.28 0.38 -58.86
N SER A 4 27.46 -0.67 -58.92
CA SER A 4 26.54 -1.05 -57.86
C SER A 4 27.34 -1.40 -56.60
N ALA A 5 26.93 -0.86 -55.45
CA ALA A 5 27.33 -1.39 -54.15
C ALA A 5 26.05 -1.69 -53.37
N ALA A 6 25.70 -2.96 -53.31
CA ALA A 6 24.64 -3.50 -52.49
C ALA A 6 25.24 -4.07 -51.20
N LEU A 7 24.46 -3.98 -50.11
CA LEU A 7 24.56 -4.74 -48.85
C LEU A 7 25.83 -4.44 -48.01
N VAL A 8 25.77 -4.25 -46.69
CA VAL A 8 25.11 -5.12 -45.70
C VAL A 8 24.59 -4.28 -44.54
N ILE A 9 23.29 -4.41 -44.28
CA ILE A 9 22.63 -3.98 -43.04
C ILE A 9 22.97 -5.03 -41.98
N LEU A 10 23.88 -4.72 -41.05
CA LEU A 10 24.03 -5.48 -39.81
C LEU A 10 23.18 -4.83 -38.73
N ALA A 11 21.90 -5.20 -38.67
CA ALA A 11 21.05 -4.95 -37.52
C ALA A 11 21.42 -5.95 -36.42
N SER A 12 22.29 -5.57 -35.49
CA SER A 12 22.48 -6.32 -34.26
C SER A 12 21.27 -6.08 -33.36
N VAL A 13 20.28 -6.98 -33.42
CA VAL A 13 19.17 -7.00 -32.46
C VAL A 13 19.71 -7.59 -31.17
N ALA A 14 20.27 -6.75 -30.31
CA ALA A 14 20.51 -7.12 -28.91
C ALA A 14 19.15 -7.17 -28.20
N ALA A 15 18.50 -8.33 -28.22
CA ALA A 15 17.38 -8.63 -27.34
C ALA A 15 17.92 -8.75 -25.91
N ALA A 16 18.19 -7.62 -25.27
CA ALA A 16 18.28 -7.57 -23.83
C ALA A 16 16.88 -7.90 -23.30
N ASN A 17 16.71 -9.13 -22.84
CA ASN A 17 15.62 -9.49 -21.94
C ASN A 17 15.90 -8.73 -20.63
N ALA A 18 15.63 -7.43 -20.62
CA ALA A 18 15.37 -6.71 -19.40
C ALA A 18 14.12 -7.37 -18.85
N ARG A 19 14.31 -8.38 -17.99
CA ARG A 19 13.31 -8.69 -16.98
C ARG A 19 13.09 -7.35 -16.32
N ALA A 20 11.99 -6.69 -16.67
CA ALA A 20 11.51 -5.56 -15.94
C ALA A 20 11.20 -6.12 -14.55
N LEU A 21 12.22 -6.14 -13.69
CA LEU A 21 12.04 -5.90 -12.28
C LEU A 21 11.41 -4.51 -12.26
N HIS A 22 10.09 -4.47 -12.51
CA HIS A 22 9.26 -3.45 -11.90
C HIS A 22 9.56 -3.67 -10.43
N ALA A 23 10.53 -2.92 -9.91
CA ALA A 23 10.57 -2.61 -8.50
C ALA A 23 9.15 -2.12 -8.24
N ARG A 24 8.32 -3.02 -7.72
CA ARG A 24 6.98 -2.65 -7.28
C ARG A 24 7.30 -1.66 -6.21
N ALA A 25 7.14 -0.36 -6.52
CA ALA A 25 7.22 0.64 -5.47
C ALA A 25 6.36 0.09 -4.33
N PRO A 26 6.81 0.09 -3.07
CA PRO A 26 5.97 -0.31 -1.97
C PRO A 26 4.72 0.56 -2.04
N GLN A 27 3.65 0.01 -2.60
CA GLN A 27 2.40 0.69 -2.79
C GLN A 27 1.59 0.32 -1.56
N ASN A 28 1.38 1.31 -0.70
CA ASN A 28 0.51 1.17 0.46
C ASN A 28 -0.80 0.51 0.03
N ALA A 29 -1.05 -0.71 0.52
CA ALA A 29 -2.25 -1.45 0.20
C ALA A 29 -3.48 -0.99 1.01
N GLN A 30 -3.29 -0.13 2.01
CA GLN A 30 -4.38 0.58 2.69
C GLN A 30 -4.86 1.71 1.79
N THR A 31 -6.12 1.65 1.38
CA THR A 31 -6.70 2.65 0.46
C THR A 31 -7.75 3.54 1.11
N PHE A 32 -8.09 3.29 2.37
CA PHE A 32 -8.89 4.22 3.15
C PHE A 32 -8.05 5.47 3.45
N THR A 33 -8.57 6.64 3.08
CA THR A 33 -7.89 7.93 3.24
C THR A 33 -8.55 8.84 4.26
N GLY A 34 -9.63 8.40 4.92
CA GLY A 34 -10.26 9.17 5.99
C GLY A 34 -9.29 9.32 7.17
N ALA A 35 -9.11 10.54 7.66
CA ALA A 35 -8.12 10.89 8.68
C ALA A 35 -8.68 11.90 9.70
N LEU A 36 -9.61 11.45 10.55
CA LEU A 36 -10.13 12.26 11.66
C LEU A 36 -8.98 12.71 12.55
N GLY A 37 -8.93 14.01 12.90
CA GLY A 37 -7.81 14.59 13.63
C GLY A 37 -6.45 14.54 12.90
N GLY A 38 -6.43 14.28 11.59
CA GLY A 38 -5.20 14.06 10.83
C GLY A 38 -4.58 12.67 11.04
N ILE A 39 -5.32 11.73 11.64
CA ILE A 39 -4.82 10.40 12.00
C ILE A 39 -5.16 9.43 10.87
N GLU A 40 -4.16 9.19 10.02
CA GLU A 40 -4.25 8.26 8.90
C GLU A 40 -4.14 6.80 9.36
N ALA A 41 -4.67 5.88 8.54
CA ALA A 41 -4.51 4.46 8.78
C ALA A 41 -3.08 4.03 8.47
N THR A 42 -2.51 3.18 9.33
CA THR A 42 -1.13 2.74 9.16
C THR A 42 -0.94 2.07 7.80
N PRO A 43 0.09 2.43 7.02
CA PRO A 43 0.35 1.81 5.74
C PRO A 43 0.45 0.28 5.82
N ILE A 44 0.02 -0.37 4.74
CA ILE A 44 0.23 -1.80 4.52
C ILE A 44 1.31 -1.93 3.44
N ASP A 45 2.53 -2.25 3.88
CA ASP A 45 3.71 -2.35 3.01
C ASP A 45 4.04 -3.82 2.66
N ASP A 46 4.94 -4.00 1.69
CA ASP A 46 5.55 -5.29 1.40
C ASP A 46 6.58 -5.61 2.49
N SER A 47 6.41 -6.72 3.19
CA SER A 47 7.31 -7.14 4.28
C SER A 47 8.66 -7.71 3.78
N GLY A 48 8.75 -8.05 2.49
CA GLY A 48 9.86 -8.81 1.92
C GLY A 48 9.88 -10.30 2.31
N ASN A 49 8.88 -10.79 3.05
CA ASN A 49 8.73 -12.19 3.43
C ASN A 49 7.56 -12.84 2.66
N GLU A 50 7.87 -13.79 1.79
CA GLU A 50 6.89 -14.48 0.94
C GLU A 50 5.79 -15.23 1.74
N ASP A 51 6.09 -15.72 2.95
CA ASP A 51 5.12 -16.42 3.80
C ASP A 51 4.16 -15.45 4.53
N ARG A 52 4.58 -14.20 4.74
CA ARG A 52 3.82 -13.16 5.43
C ARG A 52 4.01 -11.80 4.74
N PRO A 53 3.51 -11.63 3.50
CA PRO A 53 3.94 -10.55 2.62
C PRO A 53 3.42 -9.17 3.00
N PHE A 54 2.42 -9.07 3.87
CA PHE A 54 1.82 -7.78 4.26
C PHE A 54 2.37 -7.31 5.59
N GLN A 55 2.88 -6.08 5.69
CA GLN A 55 3.38 -5.48 6.92
C GLN A 55 2.56 -4.27 7.33
N VAL A 56 2.25 -4.14 8.62
CA VAL A 56 1.57 -2.98 9.22
C VAL A 56 2.30 -2.60 10.50
N GLY A 57 3.12 -1.56 10.44
CA GLY A 57 4.10 -1.27 11.49
C GLY A 57 5.05 -2.47 11.68
N ASP A 58 5.16 -2.99 12.90
CA ASP A 58 6.04 -4.13 13.21
C ASP A 58 5.38 -5.52 13.04
N ALA A 59 4.10 -5.56 12.66
CA ALA A 59 3.36 -6.81 12.49
C ALA A 59 3.27 -7.21 11.02
N THR A 60 3.46 -8.49 10.70
CA THR A 60 3.24 -9.02 9.35
C THR A 60 2.05 -9.99 9.27
N PHE A 61 1.49 -10.19 8.09
CA PHE A 61 0.25 -10.94 7.90
C PHE A 61 0.34 -11.80 6.65
N VAL A 62 -0.31 -12.97 6.69
CA VAL A 62 -0.41 -13.89 5.55
C VAL A 62 -1.41 -13.37 4.52
N ASN A 63 -2.48 -12.70 4.97
CA ASN A 63 -3.54 -12.22 4.10
C ASN A 63 -3.78 -10.70 4.28
N LEU A 64 -4.15 -10.05 3.18
CA LEU A 64 -4.37 -8.61 3.12
C LEU A 64 -5.52 -8.18 4.05
N ALA A 65 -6.58 -8.98 4.16
CA ALA A 65 -7.74 -8.64 5.00
C ALA A 65 -7.34 -8.45 6.47
N ALA A 66 -6.51 -9.33 7.03
CA ALA A 66 -5.99 -9.22 8.39
C ALA A 66 -5.06 -7.99 8.56
N ALA A 67 -4.25 -7.68 7.54
CA ALA A 67 -3.43 -6.47 7.53
C ALA A 67 -4.31 -5.21 7.54
N VAL A 68 -5.39 -5.17 6.75
CA VAL A 68 -6.32 -4.04 6.74
C VAL A 68 -7.00 -3.86 8.10
N GLN A 69 -7.49 -4.94 8.72
CA GLN A 69 -8.04 -4.86 10.08
C GLN A 69 -7.02 -4.27 11.07
N ARG A 70 -5.78 -4.74 11.04
CA ARG A 70 -4.72 -4.20 11.91
C ARG A 70 -4.45 -2.72 11.65
N SER A 71 -4.44 -2.30 10.38
CA SER A 71 -4.24 -0.91 9.96
C SER A 71 -5.35 0.00 10.48
N CYS A 72 -6.62 -0.42 10.34
CA CYS A 72 -7.78 0.29 10.88
C CYS A 72 -7.80 0.31 12.42
N ASP A 73 -7.40 -0.77 13.09
CA ASP A 73 -7.27 -0.81 14.55
C ASP A 73 -6.20 0.15 15.07
N GLN A 74 -5.06 0.26 14.37
CA GLN A 74 -4.01 1.22 14.74
C GLN A 74 -4.50 2.67 14.57
N GLN A 75 -5.24 2.97 13.49
CA GLN A 75 -5.90 4.27 13.31
C GLN A 75 -6.86 4.59 14.45
N PHE A 76 -7.74 3.64 14.76
CA PHE A 76 -8.74 3.79 15.81
C PHE A 76 -8.11 4.06 17.16
N ASN A 77 -7.09 3.29 17.54
CA ASN A 77 -6.42 3.47 18.84
C ASN A 77 -5.75 4.84 18.93
N ALA A 78 -5.10 5.30 17.86
CA ALA A 78 -4.51 6.63 17.82
C ALA A 78 -5.59 7.73 17.94
N CYS A 79 -6.69 7.60 17.20
CA CYS A 79 -7.83 8.52 17.29
C CYS A 79 -8.44 8.53 18.69
N ALA A 80 -8.73 7.36 19.25
CA ALA A 80 -9.30 7.22 20.58
C ALA A 80 -8.40 7.81 21.67
N ASN A 81 -7.07 7.68 21.54
CA ASN A 81 -6.13 8.28 22.47
C ASN A 81 -6.20 9.81 22.43
N GLU A 82 -6.28 10.42 21.24
CA GLU A 82 -6.42 11.87 21.07
C GLU A 82 -7.77 12.38 21.60
N ALA A 83 -8.88 11.70 21.28
CA ALA A 83 -10.19 12.02 21.83
C ALA A 83 -10.20 11.96 23.37
N ASN A 84 -9.62 10.90 23.94
CA ASN A 84 -9.54 10.71 25.39
C ASN A 84 -8.54 11.65 26.09
N ALA A 85 -7.62 12.29 25.35
CA ALA A 85 -6.72 13.30 25.90
C ALA A 85 -7.44 14.63 26.20
N GLY A 86 -8.67 14.81 25.73
CA GLY A 86 -9.54 15.95 26.06
C GLY A 86 -9.15 17.27 25.39
N SER A 87 -8.27 17.24 24.40
CA SER A 87 -7.85 18.41 23.61
C SER A 87 -8.23 18.30 22.13
N ALA A 88 -8.92 17.23 21.74
CA ALA A 88 -9.42 17.02 20.39
C ALA A 88 -10.73 17.77 20.16
N ASP A 89 -10.95 18.21 18.92
CA ASP A 89 -12.23 18.79 18.47
C ASP A 89 -13.23 17.71 17.99
N PHE A 90 -13.02 16.45 18.38
CA PHE A 90 -13.83 15.30 18.00
C PHE A 90 -13.97 14.30 19.17
N GLU A 91 -15.04 13.52 19.14
CA GLU A 91 -15.41 12.56 20.17
C GLU A 91 -14.94 11.14 19.85
N PHE A 92 -14.84 10.29 20.87
CA PHE A 92 -14.49 8.86 20.72
C PHE A 92 -15.45 8.10 19.78
N GLU A 93 -16.71 8.48 19.74
CA GLU A 93 -17.71 7.88 18.84
C GLU A 93 -17.38 8.13 17.35
N GLU A 94 -16.80 9.29 17.04
CA GLU A 94 -16.36 9.61 15.67
C GLU A 94 -15.15 8.76 15.24
N CYS A 95 -14.26 8.41 16.19
CA CYS A 95 -13.20 7.43 15.95
C CYS A 95 -13.78 6.05 15.61
N THR A 96 -14.86 5.64 16.30
CA THR A 96 -15.55 4.38 16.02
C THR A 96 -16.15 4.40 14.61
N ALA A 97 -16.83 5.49 14.23
CA ALA A 97 -17.36 5.65 12.88
C ALA A 97 -16.27 5.63 11.80
N GLN A 98 -15.11 6.25 12.06
CA GLN A 98 -13.95 6.19 11.16
C GLN A 98 -13.44 4.75 11.01
N LYS A 99 -13.35 3.99 12.10
CA LYS A 99 -12.94 2.57 12.07
C LYS A 99 -13.89 1.74 11.20
N ASP A 100 -15.19 1.89 11.37
CA ASP A 100 -16.19 1.17 10.58
C ASP A 100 -16.06 1.49 9.08
N ALA A 101 -15.81 2.76 8.74
CA ALA A 101 -15.58 3.18 7.36
C ALA A 101 -14.26 2.59 6.79
N CYS A 102 -13.20 2.53 7.61
CA CYS A 102 -11.93 1.90 7.25
C CYS A 102 -12.11 0.39 6.98
N ASP A 103 -12.79 -0.30 7.89
CA ASP A 103 -13.05 -1.75 7.78
C ASP A 103 -13.92 -2.07 6.56
N ALA A 104 -14.94 -1.25 6.28
CA ALA A 104 -15.79 -1.38 5.10
C ALA A 104 -15.01 -1.19 3.79
N ALA A 105 -14.11 -0.21 3.73
CA ALA A 105 -13.24 0.00 2.57
C ALA A 105 -12.31 -1.22 2.35
N GLY A 106 -11.85 -1.84 3.43
CA GLY A 106 -11.09 -3.10 3.41
C GLY A 106 -11.89 -4.30 2.93
N ALA A 107 -13.15 -4.43 3.35
CA ALA A 107 -14.02 -5.54 2.97
C ALA A 107 -14.30 -5.58 1.45
N ALA A 108 -14.30 -4.43 0.78
CA ALA A 108 -14.42 -4.33 -0.67
C ALA A 108 -13.18 -4.87 -1.44
N ARG A 109 -12.10 -5.24 -0.73
CA ARG A 109 -10.84 -5.76 -1.28
C ARG A 109 -10.67 -7.28 -1.09
N LYS A 110 -11.69 -7.98 -0.58
CA LYS A 110 -11.67 -9.44 -0.36
C LYS A 110 -11.63 -10.25 -1.65
#